data_AF-A0A1J3ET28-F1
#
_entry.id   AF-A0A1J3ET28-F1
#
_cell.length_a   1.000
_cell.length_b   1.000
_cell.length_c   1.000
_cell.angle_alpha   90.00
_cell.angle_beta   90.00
_cell.angle_gamma   90.00
#
_symmetry.space_group_name_H-M   'P 1'
#
loop_
_entity.id
_entity.type
_entity.pdbx_description
1 polymer ?
#
loop_
_entity_poly.entity_id
_entity_poly.type
_entity_poly.pdbx_seq_one_letter_code
_entity_poly.pdbx_strand_id
1 'polypeptide(L)'
;KRDCIRRARAIFDRAYTYYKDSTPNLKEERVMLLEEWLNLEASFGTLGDVKTVQSKLPKKLKKRKPVMRYDGSTEYVEYIDLCFPEELQKTNLKILEAAYKWKKQKVAACF
;
A
#
# COMPACT_ATOMS: atom_id res chain seq x y z
N LYS A 1 1.89 26.46 18.35
CA LYS A 1 2.49 25.84 17.13
C LYS A 1 2.40 24.31 17.13
N ARG A 2 2.93 23.60 18.13
CA ARG A 2 2.88 22.11 18.18
C ARG A 2 1.46 21.53 18.18
N ASP A 3 0.52 22.13 18.91
CA ASP A 3 -0.88 21.67 18.89
C ASP A 3 -1.57 21.82 17.54
N CYS A 4 -1.29 22.91 16.81
CA CYS A 4 -1.84 23.10 15.46
C CYS A 4 -1.34 22.02 14.51
N ILE A 5 -0.05 21.69 14.57
CA ILE A 5 0.58 20.60 13.80
C ILE A 5 -0.06 19.25 14.16
N ARG A 6 -0.26 18.97 15.45
CA ARG A 6 -0.91 17.74 15.92
C ARG A 6 -2.34 17.61 15.38
N ARG A 7 -3.11 18.70 15.40
CA ARG A 7 -4.48 18.72 14.84
C ARG A 7 -4.48 18.52 13.33
N ALA A 8 -3.57 19.15 12.60
CA ALA A 8 -3.43 18.93 11.16
C ALA A 8 -3.12 17.47 10.85
N ARG A 9 -2.14 16.87 11.53
CA ARG A 9 -1.81 15.43 11.39
C ARG A 9 -3.01 14.52 11.64
N ALA A 10 -3.82 14.80 12.67
CA ALA A 10 -5.02 14.02 12.96
C ALA A 10 -6.05 14.07 11.81
N ILE A 11 -6.17 15.21 11.11
CA ILE A 11 -7.05 15.34 9.96
C ILE A 11 -6.53 14.50 8.78
N PHE A 12 -5.23 14.58 8.47
CA PHE A 12 -4.63 13.77 7.42
C PHE A 12 -4.73 12.27 7.72
N ASP A 13 -4.51 11.86 8.96
CA ASP A 13 -4.59 10.45 9.34
C ASP A 13 -6.04 9.92 9.25
N ARG A 14 -7.04 10.75 9.60
CA ARG A 14 -8.46 10.44 9.39
C ARG A 14 -8.79 10.30 7.90
N ALA A 15 -8.32 11.22 7.06
CA ALA A 15 -8.52 11.16 5.61
C ALA A 15 -7.84 9.92 5.01
N TYR A 16 -6.61 9.61 5.44
CA TYR A 16 -5.88 8.43 5.01
C TYR A 16 -6.60 7.13 5.37
N THR A 17 -7.16 7.05 6.59
CA THR A 17 -7.95 5.91 7.05
C THR A 17 -9.24 5.77 6.23
N TYR A 18 -9.90 6.88 5.90
CA TYR A 18 -11.07 6.86 5.03
C TYR A 18 -10.77 6.29 3.63
N TYR A 19 -9.70 6.75 2.97
CA TYR A 19 -9.31 6.20 1.67
C TYR A 19 -8.86 4.74 1.74
N LYS A 20 -8.31 4.33 2.88
CA LYS A 20 -7.91 2.94 3.11
C LYS A 20 -9.12 2.01 3.20
N ASP A 21 -10.12 2.39 3.99
CA ASP A 21 -11.20 1.49 4.40
C ASP A 21 -12.45 1.65 3.53
N SER A 22 -12.83 2.88 3.18
CA SER A 22 -14.07 3.18 2.46
C SER A 22 -13.92 3.14 0.94
N THR A 23 -12.77 3.56 0.42
CA THR A 23 -12.55 3.68 -1.03
C THR A 23 -11.22 3.06 -1.51
N PRO A 24 -11.01 1.73 -1.34
CA PRO A 24 -9.73 1.08 -1.68
C PRO A 24 -9.32 1.17 -3.16
N ASN A 25 -10.30 1.40 -4.05
CA ASN A 25 -10.08 1.54 -5.50
C ASN A 25 -9.51 2.92 -5.87
N LEU A 26 -9.66 3.92 -5.01
CA LEU A 26 -9.18 5.30 -5.21
C LEU A 26 -7.73 5.43 -4.73
N LYS A 27 -6.86 4.64 -5.38
CA LYS A 27 -5.45 4.57 -5.00
C LYS A 27 -4.70 5.86 -5.35
N GLU A 28 -5.07 6.53 -6.44
CA GLU A 28 -4.43 7.75 -6.93
C GLU A 28 -4.67 8.94 -6.01
N GLU A 29 -5.92 9.13 -5.58
CA GLU A 29 -6.34 10.17 -4.63
C GLU A 29 -5.66 9.99 -3.28
N ARG A 30 -5.50 8.72 -2.85
CA ARG A 30 -4.73 8.38 -1.65
C ARG A 30 -3.25 8.73 -1.79
N VAL A 31 -2.66 8.61 -2.98
CA VAL A 31 -1.28 9.06 -3.24
C VAL A 31 -1.20 10.57 -3.14
N MET A 32 -2.10 11.28 -3.83
CA MET A 32 -2.14 12.76 -3.80
C MET A 32 -2.25 13.29 -2.37
N LEU A 33 -3.11 12.68 -1.54
CA LEU A 33 -3.23 13.03 -0.12
C LEU A 33 -1.91 12.86 0.64
N LEU A 34 -1.19 11.76 0.40
CA LEU A 34 0.10 11.49 1.06
C LEU A 34 1.20 12.43 0.57
N GLU A 35 1.20 12.80 -0.71
CA GLU A 35 2.14 13.79 -1.28
C GLU A 35 1.91 15.17 -0.64
N GLU A 36 0.66 15.60 -0.51
CA GLU A 36 0.33 16.86 0.15
C GLU A 36 0.69 16.83 1.65
N TRP A 37 0.43 15.72 2.34
CA TRP A 37 0.86 15.56 3.73
C TRP A 37 2.39 15.63 3.85
N LEU A 38 3.13 15.04 2.91
CA LEU A 38 4.59 15.11 2.89
C LEU A 38 5.08 16.55 2.73
N ASN A 39 4.49 17.31 1.81
CA ASN A 39 4.80 18.72 1.59
C ASN A 39 4.52 19.56 2.83
N LEU A 40 3.39 19.31 3.50
CA LEU A 40 3.02 19.97 4.73
C LEU A 40 4.01 19.64 5.88
N GLU A 41 4.42 18.38 6.05
CA GLU A 41 5.45 18.01 7.03
C GLU A 41 6.80 18.67 6.72
N ALA A 42 7.19 18.75 5.45
CA ALA A 42 8.41 19.43 5.02
C ALA A 42 8.35 20.94 5.34
N SER A 43 7.18 21.57 5.22
CA SER A 43 6.98 22.98 5.55
C SER A 43 7.18 23.30 7.04
N PHE A 44 7.01 22.32 7.93
CA PHE A 44 7.21 22.49 9.37
C PHE A 44 8.67 22.44 9.81
N GLY A 45 9.61 22.12 8.90
CA GLY A 45 11.04 22.06 9.19
C GLY A 45 11.37 21.04 10.28
N THR A 46 12.02 21.47 11.36
CA THR A 46 12.48 20.58 12.44
C THR A 46 11.37 19.96 13.29
N LEU A 47 10.15 20.51 13.26
CA LEU A 47 8.99 19.95 13.94
C LEU A 47 8.24 18.93 13.07
N GLY A 48 8.56 18.89 11.78
CA GLY A 48 7.97 17.98 10.81
C GLY A 48 8.51 16.56 10.95
N ASP A 49 7.69 15.58 10.60
CA ASP A 49 8.08 14.17 10.53
C ASP A 49 7.80 13.61 9.14
N VAL A 50 8.65 14.02 8.20
CA VAL A 50 8.59 13.63 6.78
C VAL A 50 8.80 12.13 6.62
N LYS A 51 9.65 11.51 7.45
CA LYS A 51 10.01 10.08 7.36
C LYS A 51 8.80 9.19 7.61
N THR A 52 7.97 9.55 8.58
CA THR A 52 6.74 8.80 8.89
C THR A 52 5.78 8.79 7.70
N VAL A 53 5.57 9.93 7.03
CA VAL A 53 4.68 10.00 5.85
C VAL A 53 5.31 9.29 4.64
N GLN A 54 6.63 9.44 4.43
CA GLN A 54 7.35 8.79 3.33
C GLN A 54 7.25 7.26 3.41
N SER A 55 7.25 6.69 4.63
CA SER A 55 7.09 5.25 4.83
C SER A 55 5.71 4.71 4.41
N LYS A 56 4.69 5.58 4.31
CA LYS A 56 3.32 5.23 3.89
C LYS A 56 3.11 5.33 2.37
N LEU A 57 4.03 5.96 1.62
CA LEU A 57 3.89 6.16 0.19
C LEU A 57 3.88 4.83 -0.59
N PRO A 58 3.06 4.72 -1.65
CA PRO A 58 3.01 3.53 -2.47
C PRO A 58 4.25 3.41 -3.35
N LYS A 59 4.62 2.17 -3.65
CA LYS A 59 5.64 1.85 -4.65
C LYS A 59 4.94 1.67 -6.00
N LYS A 60 5.45 2.36 -7.02
CA LYS A 60 5.02 2.16 -8.41
C LYS A 60 5.63 0.86 -8.93
N LEU A 61 4.80 -0.14 -9.21
CA LEU A 61 5.23 -1.43 -9.75
C LEU A 61 4.69 -1.60 -11.17
N LYS A 62 5.56 -1.89 -12.13
CA LYS A 62 5.15 -2.25 -13.49
C LYS A 62 4.69 -3.70 -13.49
N LYS A 63 3.43 -3.96 -13.85
CA LYS A 63 2.87 -5.31 -13.98
C LYS A 63 2.38 -5.54 -15.40
N ARG A 64 2.40 -6.81 -15.83
CA ARG A 64 1.86 -7.27 -17.11
C ARG A 64 0.62 -8.12 -16.83
N LYS A 65 -0.51 -7.82 -17.45
CA LYS A 65 -1.74 -8.62 -17.34
C LYS A 65 -2.12 -9.15 -18.72
N PRO A 66 -2.46 -10.46 -18.84
CA PRO A 66 -3.01 -10.99 -20.07
C PRO A 66 -4.42 -10.43 -20.27
N VAL A 67 -4.67 -9.88 -21.46
CA VAL A 67 -5.97 -9.43 -21.93
C VAL A 67 -6.37 -10.33 -23.09
N MET A 68 -7.52 -11.00 -22.96
CA MET A 68 -8.07 -11.83 -24.02
C MET A 68 -8.79 -10.94 -25.02
N ARG A 69 -8.36 -10.94 -26.28
CA ARG A 69 -9.08 -10.28 -27.36
C ARG A 69 -10.23 -11.17 -27.87
N TYR A 70 -11.15 -10.55 -28.59
CA TYR A 70 -12.31 -11.23 -29.19
C TYR A 70 -11.92 -12.37 -30.16
N ASP A 71 -10.72 -12.29 -30.72
CA ASP A 71 -10.11 -13.27 -31.63
C ASP A 71 -9.42 -14.45 -30.92
N GLY A 72 -9.55 -14.55 -29.59
CA GLY A 72 -8.94 -15.63 -28.79
C GLY A 72 -7.42 -15.48 -28.57
N SER A 73 -6.77 -14.47 -29.16
CA SER A 73 -5.37 -14.14 -28.91
C SER A 73 -5.19 -13.44 -27.55
N THR A 74 -4.11 -13.80 -26.84
CA THR A 74 -3.72 -13.18 -25.57
C THR A 74 -2.71 -12.06 -25.81
N GLU A 75 -3.09 -10.83 -25.52
CA GLU A 75 -2.18 -9.68 -25.52
C GLU A 75 -1.76 -9.33 -24.09
N TYR A 76 -0.51 -8.93 -23.90
CA TYR A 76 -0.03 -8.48 -22.59
C TYR A 76 -0.05 -6.97 -22.52
N VAL A 77 -0.92 -6.40 -21.68
CA VAL A 77 -0.96 -4.96 -21.43
C VAL A 77 -0.12 -4.65 -20.19
N GLU A 78 0.80 -3.69 -20.33
CA GLU A 78 1.55 -3.13 -19.21
C GLU A 78 0.68 -2.12 -18.46
N TYR A 79 0.55 -2.29 -17.15
CA TYR A 79 -0.13 -1.33 -16.27
C TYR A 79 0.75 -1.04 -15.05
N ILE A 80 0.70 0.21 -14.60
CA ILE A 80 1.39 0.63 -13.38
C ILE A 80 0.43 0.39 -12.21
N ASP A 81 0.77 -0.55 -11.34
CA ASP A 81 0.04 -0.81 -10.12
C ASP A 81 0.66 -0.02 -8.96
N LEU A 82 -0.18 0.73 -8.25
CA LEU A 82 0.20 1.45 -7.04
C LEU A 82 0.01 0.49 -5.85
N CYS A 83 1.12 -0.07 -5.39
CA CYS A 83 1.12 -1.02 -4.28
C CYS A 83 1.54 -0.32 -2.99
N PHE A 84 0.65 -0.31 -1.99
CA PHE A 84 0.95 0.27 -0.69
C PHE A 84 1.79 -0.70 0.15
N PRO A 85 2.69 -0.21 1.03
CA PRO A 85 3.54 -1.06 1.86
C PRO A 85 2.76 -2.09 2.71
N GLU A 86 1.57 -1.72 3.17
CA GLU A 86 0.68 -2.62 3.93
C GLU A 86 0.15 -3.79 3.09
N GLU A 87 -0.12 -3.59 1.79
CA GLU A 87 -0.56 -4.66 0.88
C GLU A 87 0.57 -5.67 0.64
N LEU A 88 1.82 -5.19 0.59
CA LEU A 88 2.99 -6.03 0.43
C LEU A 88 3.23 -6.93 1.66
N GLN A 89 3.05 -6.38 2.87
CA GLN A 89 3.18 -7.15 4.12
C GLN A 89 2.17 -8.30 4.21
N LYS A 90 0.91 -8.07 3.82
CA LYS A 90 -0.14 -9.11 3.83
C LYS A 90 0.20 -10.30 2.92
N THR A 91 0.88 -10.06 1.82
CA THR A 91 1.25 -11.12 0.86
C THR A 91 2.33 -12.03 1.43
N ASN A 92 3.35 -11.47 2.10
CA ASN A 92 4.44 -12.25 2.71
C ASN A 92 3.95 -13.18 3.81
N LEU A 93 2.95 -12.75 4.61
CA LEU A 93 2.38 -13.58 5.68
C LEU A 93 1.67 -14.84 5.16
N LYS A 94 0.97 -14.74 4.02
CA LYS A 94 0.31 -15.89 3.39
C LYS A 94 1.30 -16.97 2.95
N ILE A 95 2.48 -16.57 2.47
CA ILE A 95 3.54 -17.50 2.06
C ILE A 95 4.08 -18.26 3.28
N LEU A 96 4.31 -17.56 4.39
CA LEU A 96 4.77 -18.16 5.64
C LEU A 96 3.74 -19.14 6.23
N GLU A 97 2.46 -18.77 6.20
CA GLU A 97 1.36 -19.64 6.64
C GLU A 97 1.29 -20.92 5.80
N ALA A 98 1.42 -20.81 4.47
CA ALA A 98 1.46 -21.96 3.56
C ALA A 98 2.66 -22.87 3.85
N ALA A 99 3.84 -22.30 4.08
CA ALA A 99 5.03 -23.05 4.45
C ALA A 99 4.86 -23.80 5.79
N TYR A 100 4.24 -23.15 6.79
CA TYR A 100 3.92 -23.79 8.07
C TYR A 100 2.96 -24.97 7.90
N LYS A 101 1.90 -24.79 7.11
CA LYS A 101 0.93 -25.86 6.79
C LYS A 101 1.60 -27.04 6.07
N TRP A 102 2.48 -26.77 5.10
CA TRP A 102 3.23 -27.80 4.39
C TRP A 102 4.14 -28.61 5.33
N LYS A 103 4.87 -27.94 6.22
CA LYS A 103 5.69 -28.60 7.25
C LYS A 103 4.84 -29.49 8.16
N LYS A 104 3.69 -28.99 8.63
CA LYS A 104 2.77 -29.77 9.47
C LYS A 104 2.24 -31.03 8.77
N GLN A 105 1.89 -30.92 7.49
CA GLN A 105 1.45 -32.07 6.68
C GLN A 105 2.56 -33.12 6.50
N LYS A 106 3.82 -32.68 6.28
CA LYS A 106 4.96 -33.59 6.15
C LYS A 106 5.27 -34.34 7.45
N VAL A 107 5.14 -33.69 8.60
CA VAL A 107 5.33 -34.34 9.90
C VAL A 107 4.19 -35.31 10.20
N ALA A 108 2.94 -34.95 9.90
CA ALA A 108 1.78 -35.82 10.13
C ALA A 108 1.73 -37.04 9.18
N ALA A 109 2.27 -36.93 7.97
CA ALA A 109 2.37 -38.04 7.01
C ALA A 109 3.54 -38.99 7.28
N CYS A 110 4.38 -38.69 8.29
CA CYS A 110 5.54 -39.49 8.69
C CYS A 110 5.26 -40.38 9.92
N PHE A 111 3.99 -40.55 10.29
CA PHE A 111 3.51 -41.43 11.35
C PHE A 111 2.45 -42.38 10.80
#